data_AF-A0A5S5BTB1-F1
#
_entry.id   AF-A0A5S5BTB1-F1
#
_cell.length_a   1.000
_cell.length_b   1.000
_cell.length_c   1.000
_cell.angle_alpha   90.00
_cell.angle_beta   90.00
_cell.angle_gamma   90.00
#
_symmetry.space_group_name_H-M   'P 1'
#
loop_
_entity.id
_entity.type
_entity.pdbx_description
1 polymer ?
#
loop_
_entity_poly.entity_id
_entity_poly.type
_entity_poly.pdbx_seq_one_letter_code
_entity_poly.pdbx_strand_id
1 'polypeptide(L)' 'MESKVIDHLFRHHSGKMVSVLTRIFGLAHLEVIEDAVQDTFIQASISWRHKQPDNPEAWLTQAAKNRVLDIFRKLKS' A
#
# COMPACT_ATOMS: atom_id res chain seq x y z
N MET A 1 21.48 1.34 5.59
CA MET A 1 21.48 2.01 4.27
C MET A 1 20.34 1.51 3.35
N GLU A 2 19.49 0.58 3.82
CA GLU A 2 18.47 -0.11 3.02
C GLU A 2 17.11 0.63 2.83
N SER A 3 16.80 1.73 3.54
CA SER A 3 15.46 2.35 3.47
C SER A 3 15.22 3.29 2.29
N LYS A 4 16.26 3.73 1.57
CA LYS A 4 16.15 4.85 0.61
C LYS A 4 15.19 4.57 -0.55
N VAL A 5 15.12 3.33 -1.03
CA VAL A 5 14.22 2.94 -2.14
C VAL A 5 12.76 3.02 -1.72
N ILE A 6 12.45 2.51 -0.52
CA ILE A 6 11.08 2.54 0.02
C ILE A 6 10.67 3.96 0.34
N ASP A 7 11.55 4.76 0.93
CA ASP A 7 11.29 6.16 1.23
C ASP A 7 11.02 6.97 -0.05
N HIS A 8 11.77 6.70 -1.13
CA HIS A 8 11.54 7.30 -2.44
C HIS A 8 10.19 6.87 -3.04
N LEU A 9 9.91 5.57 -3.04
CA LEU A 9 8.64 5.04 -3.55
C LEU A 9 7.45 5.58 -2.76
N PHE A 10 7.56 5.68 -1.44
CA PHE A 10 6.52 6.27 -0.60
C PHE A 10 6.24 7.71 -1.02
N ARG A 11 7.27 8.56 -1.10
CA ARG A 11 7.12 9.98 -1.44
C ARG A 11 6.54 10.22 -2.84
N HIS A 12 6.77 9.31 -3.80
CA HIS A 12 6.34 9.50 -5.19
C HIS A 12 5.11 8.70 -5.61
N HIS A 13 4.80 7.57 -4.96
CA HIS A 13 3.74 6.66 -5.39
C HIS A 13 2.56 6.57 -4.43
N SER A 14 2.72 6.92 -3.15
CA SER A 14 1.63 6.82 -2.15
C SER A 14 0.39 7.60 -2.55
N GLY A 15 0.52 8.88 -2.92
CA GLY A 15 -0.61 9.72 -3.33
C GLY A 15 -1.33 9.19 -4.58
N LYS A 16 -0.57 8.62 -5.54
CA LYS A 16 -1.14 7.95 -6.72
C LYS A 16 -1.92 6.70 -6.32
N MET A 17 -1.36 5.88 -5.43
CA MET A 17 -2.02 4.67 -4.92
C MET A 17 -3.31 5.02 -4.19
N VAL A 18 -3.28 5.99 -3.26
CA VAL A 18 -4.49 6.49 -2.58
C VAL A 18 -5.52 6.92 -3.61
N SER A 19 -5.15 7.80 -4.55
CA SER A 19 -6.07 8.28 -5.60
C SER A 19 -6.72 7.14 -6.41
N VAL A 20 -5.93 6.13 -6.82
CA VAL A 20 -6.42 4.98 -7.57
C VAL A 20 -7.36 4.12 -6.73
N LEU A 21 -6.99 3.83 -5.48
CA LEU A 21 -7.80 3.00 -4.59
C LEU A 21 -9.08 3.73 -4.15
N THR A 22 -9.03 5.04 -3.95
CA THR A 22 -10.21 5.89 -3.71
C THR A 22 -11.17 5.86 -4.89
N ARG A 23 -10.66 5.85 -6.13
CA ARG A 23 -11.51 5.67 -7.32
C ARG A 23 -12.17 4.28 -7.37
N ILE A 24 -11.49 3.24 -6.88
CA ILE A 24 -11.98 1.85 -6.91
C ILE A 24 -13.00 1.58 -5.81
N PHE A 25 -12.71 2.00 -4.58
CA PHE A 25 -13.50 1.66 -3.39
C PHE A 25 -14.47 2.78 -2.98
N GLY A 26 -14.20 4.02 -3.37
CA GLY A 26 -15.04 5.19 -3.07
C GLY A 26 -14.43 6.11 -2.01
N LEU A 27 -14.78 7.40 -2.10
CA LEU A 27 -14.26 8.46 -1.20
C LEU A 27 -14.65 8.24 0.27
N ALA A 28 -15.78 7.59 0.53
CA ALA A 28 -16.24 7.28 1.90
C ALA A 28 -15.29 6.35 2.67
N HIS A 29 -14.33 5.72 2.00
CA HIS A 29 -13.35 4.81 2.60
C HIS A 29 -11.92 5.38 2.57
N LEU A 30 -11.76 6.69 2.39
CA LEU A 30 -10.45 7.34 2.25
C LEU A 30 -9.50 6.99 3.40
N GLU A 31 -9.96 7.05 4.65
CA GLU A 31 -9.16 6.72 5.83
C GLU A 31 -8.64 5.28 5.77
N VAL A 32 -9.52 4.30 5.51
CA VAL A 32 -9.14 2.89 5.36
C VAL A 32 -8.15 2.67 4.22
N ILE A 33 -8.28 3.44 3.14
CA ILE A 33 -7.38 3.38 1.99
C ILE A 33 -5.99 3.92 2.36
N GLU A 34 -5.93 5.08 3.01
CA GLU A 34 -4.68 5.69 3.46
C GLU A 34 -3.93 4.77 4.42
N ASP A 35 -4.64 4.21 5.41
CA ASP A 35 -4.08 3.23 6.34
C ASP A 35 -3.56 1.98 5.62
N ALA A 36 -4.34 1.44 4.68
CA ALA A 36 -3.92 0.25 3.92
C ALA A 36 -2.66 0.52 3.06
N VAL A 37 -2.53 1.71 2.49
CA VAL A 37 -1.33 2.13 1.75
C VAL A 37 -0.14 2.24 2.71
N GLN A 38 -0.30 2.90 3.86
CA GLN A 38 0.76 3.03 4.87
C GLN A 38 1.23 1.67 5.39
N ASP A 39 0.29 0.80 5.78
CA ASP A 39 0.56 -0.58 6.19
C ASP A 39 1.37 -1.34 5.15
N THR A 40 1.03 -1.16 3.87
CA THR A 40 1.73 -1.82 2.77
C THR A 40 3.19 -1.38 2.68
N PHE A 41 3.48 -0.09 2.85
CA PHE A 41 4.85 0.41 2.87
C PHE A 41 5.63 -0.06 4.11
N ILE A 42 4.98 -0.16 5.27
CA ILE A 42 5.59 -0.75 6.48
C ILE A 42 5.96 -2.21 6.23
N GLN A 43 5.05 -3.01 5.66
CA GLN A 43 5.32 -4.41 5.33
C GLN A 43 6.41 -4.57 4.26
N ALA A 44 6.44 -3.68 3.26
CA ALA A 44 7.54 -3.63 2.29
C ALA A 44 8.89 -3.37 3.00
N SER A 45 8.93 -2.46 3.98
CA SER A 45 10.15 -2.10 4.72
C SER A 45 10.76 -3.23 5.53
N ILE A 46 9.94 -4.23 5.86
CA ILE A 46 10.36 -5.43 6.57
C ILE A 46 10.71 -6.53 5.55
N SER A 47 9.78 -6.85 4.65
CA SER A 47 9.92 -7.99 3.73
C SER A 47 11.02 -7.81 2.68
N TRP A 48 11.26 -6.59 2.19
CA TRP A 48 12.24 -6.35 1.15
C TRP A 48 13.69 -6.32 1.64
N ARG A 49 13.91 -6.38 2.97
CA ARG A 49 15.24 -6.62 3.55
C ARG A 49 15.84 -7.96 3.10
N HIS A 50 14.98 -8.92 2.75
CA HIS A 50 15.41 -10.22 2.25
C HIS A 50 15.46 -10.24 0.72
N LYS A 51 14.39 -9.80 0.06
CA LYS A 51 14.30 -9.73 -1.39
C LYS A 51 13.27 -8.68 -1.80
N GLN A 52 13.72 -7.67 -2.53
CA GLN A 52 12.82 -6.75 -3.21
C GLN A 52 12.19 -7.45 -4.43
N PRO A 53 10.89 -7.24 -4.70
CA PRO A 53 10.24 -7.73 -5.92
C PRO A 53 10.81 -7.05 -7.17
N ASP A 54 10.76 -7.76 -8.30
CA ASP A 54 11.25 -7.26 -9.59
C ASP A 54 10.49 -6.02 -10.08
N ASN A 55 9.22 -5.88 -9.70
CA ASN A 55 8.40 -4.69 -9.91
C ASN A 55 7.79 -4.19 -8.57
N PRO A 56 8.52 -3.32 -7.84
CA PRO A 56 8.06 -2.77 -6.55
C PRO A 56 6.74 -2.03 -6.62
N GLU A 57 6.52 -1.21 -7.65
CA GLU A 57 5.31 -0.40 -7.78
C GLU A 57 4.06 -1.26 -7.99
N ALA A 58 4.15 -2.25 -8.88
CA ALA A 58 3.05 -3.18 -9.13
C ALA A 58 2.75 -4.00 -7.87
N TRP A 59 3.79 -4.46 -7.17
CA TRP A 59 3.65 -5.19 -5.92
C TRP A 59 2.96 -4.34 -4.85
N LEU A 60 3.40 -3.09 -4.64
CA LEU A 60 2.82 -2.17 -3.65
C LEU A 60 1.35 -1.89 -3.95
N THR A 61 1.01 -1.63 -5.21
CA THR A 61 -0.38 -1.36 -5.62
C THR A 61 -1.28 -2.55 -5.34
N GLN A 62 -0.82 -3.76 -5.68
CA GLN A 62 -1.59 -4.98 -5.45
C GLN A 62 -1.72 -5.30 -3.95
N ALA A 63 -0.63 -5.14 -3.19
CA ALA A 63 -0.62 -5.38 -1.75
C ALA A 63 -1.56 -4.40 -1.02
N ALA A 64 -1.54 -3.12 -1.35
CA ALA A 64 -2.45 -2.12 -0.77
C ALA A 64 -3.91 -2.41 -1.10
N LYS A 65 -4.21 -2.80 -2.35
CA LYS A 65 -5.57 -3.22 -2.73
C LYS A 65 -6.04 -4.42 -1.92
N ASN A 66 -5.19 -5.43 -1.76
CA ASN A 66 -5.50 -6.62 -0.95
C ASN A 66 -5.71 -6.25 0.52
N ARG A 67 -4.89 -5.34 1.06
CA ARG A 67 -5.00 -4.86 2.43
C ARG A 67 -6.33 -4.16 2.69
N VAL A 68 -6.81 -3.30 1.78
CA VAL A 68 -8.15 -2.69 1.86
C VAL A 68 -9.24 -3.77 1.91
N LEU A 69 -9.18 -4.77 1.01
CA LEU A 69 -10.14 -5.87 0.99
C LEU A 69 -10.14 -6.67 2.31
N ASP A 70 -8.96 -6.92 2.88
CA ASP A 70 -8.83 -7.62 4.15
C ASP A 70 -9.42 -6.84 5.32
N ILE A 71 -9.25 -5.52 5.34
CA ILE A 71 -9.90 -4.66 6.35
C ILE A 71 -11.42 -4.74 6.20
N PHE A 72 -11.94 -4.61 4.97
CA PHE A 72 -13.39 -4.73 4.73
C PHE A 72 -13.96 -6.10 5.11
N ARG A 73 -13.21 -7.19 4.92
CA ARG A 73 -13.61 -8.53 5.38
C ARG A 73 -13.70 -8.60 6.90
N LYS A 74 -12.74 -8.00 7.61
CA LYS A 74 -12.73 -7.97 9.09
C LYS A 74 -13.86 -7.13 9.67
N LEU A 75 -14.21 -6.00 9.05
CA LEU A 75 -15.31 -5.13 9.51
C LEU A 75 -16.71 -5.74 9.29
N LYS A 76 -16.83 -6.76 8.43
CA LYS A 76 -18.09 -7.49 8.18
C LYS A 76 -18.26 -8.73 9.05
N SER A 77 -17.22 -9.14 9.78
CA SER A 77 -17.22 -10.27 10.70
C SER A 77 -17.64 -9.84 12.10
#